data_AF-A0A1W6NIB0-F1
#
_entry.id   AF-A0A1W6NIB0-F1
#
_cell.length_a   1.000
_cell.length_b   1.000
_cell.length_c   1.000
_cell.angle_alpha   90.00
_cell.angle_beta   90.00
_cell.angle_gamma   90.00
#
_symmetry.space_group_name_H-M   'P 1'
#
loop_
_entity.id
_entity.type
_entity.pdbx_description
1 polymer ?
#
loop_
_entity_poly.entity_id
_entity_poly.type
_entity_poly.pdbx_seq_one_letter_code
_entity_poly.pdbx_strand_id
1 'polypeptide(L)'
;MASTDLLTCLQQVANHQLTPEQAAKQVSDTGFDDLTYAKIDTARTQRTGYPEVIYGAGKTAQQIVGIVQAMEKRQQPILVTRVDLEKSAAVQEILPELAYDQTSQTLVRTAHALPAVGNIAIVTAGTSDMRVAEEAAVTAELFGNQVTRVYDVGVAGIHRLFAKLPLIRQANVVIVIAGMEGALTSVVGGLVDRPVIAVPTSVGYGTHLNGLTPLLSMLNSCSAGISVVNIDNGFGAAYNASMINHLVKEERP
;
A
#
# COMPACT_ATOMS: atom_id res chain seq x y z
N MET A 1 3.04 -10.25 20.92
CA MET A 1 4.32 -10.70 21.54
C MET A 1 5.02 -11.77 20.70
N ALA A 2 6.34 -11.67 20.52
CA ALA A 2 7.15 -12.77 19.98
C ALA A 2 7.22 -13.92 21.00
N SER A 3 7.38 -15.18 20.54
CA SER A 3 7.43 -16.36 21.44
C SER A 3 8.51 -16.25 22.53
N THR A 4 9.60 -15.51 22.26
CA THR A 4 10.71 -15.29 23.19
C THR A 4 10.34 -14.39 24.37
N ASP A 5 9.49 -13.39 24.17
CA ASP A 5 9.06 -12.45 25.23
C ASP A 5 8.10 -13.14 26.20
N LEU A 6 7.21 -14.00 25.69
CA LEU A 6 6.33 -14.81 26.50
C LEU A 6 7.13 -15.80 27.36
N LEU A 7 8.14 -16.44 26.78
CA LEU A 7 8.99 -17.39 27.49
C LEU A 7 9.80 -16.71 28.60
N THR A 8 10.26 -15.48 28.35
CA THR A 8 10.93 -14.64 29.35
C THR A 8 9.98 -14.24 30.49
N CYS A 9 8.75 -13.83 30.16
CA CYS A 9 7.73 -13.50 31.17
C CYS A 9 7.35 -14.73 32.02
N LEU A 10 7.20 -15.91 31.40
CA LEU A 10 6.94 -17.17 32.11
C LEU A 10 8.11 -17.57 33.02
N GLN A 11 9.35 -17.36 32.60
CA GLN A 11 10.55 -17.58 33.44
C GLN A 11 10.58 -16.63 34.64
N GLN A 12 10.17 -15.37 34.48
CA GLN A 12 10.08 -14.42 35.59
C GLN A 12 8.99 -14.82 36.60
N VAL A 13 7.87 -15.38 36.15
CA VAL A 13 6.86 -15.96 37.05
C VAL A 13 7.41 -17.18 37.79
N ALA A 14 8.08 -18.09 37.06
CA ALA A 14 8.70 -19.29 37.66
C ALA A 14 9.77 -18.94 38.71
N ASN A 15 10.49 -17.83 38.52
CA ASN A 15 11.50 -17.33 39.44
C ASN A 15 10.93 -16.43 40.56
N HIS A 16 9.61 -16.35 40.71
CA HIS A 16 8.92 -15.48 41.69
C HIS A 16 9.27 -13.97 41.56
N GLN A 17 9.72 -13.54 40.39
CA GLN A 17 10.03 -12.13 40.09
C GLN A 17 8.79 -11.35 39.64
N LEU A 18 7.77 -12.05 39.11
CA LEU A 18 6.46 -11.54 38.75
C LEU A 18 5.38 -12.43 39.35
N THR A 19 4.28 -11.84 39.81
CA THR A 19 3.08 -12.64 40.12
C THR A 19 2.36 -13.02 38.82
N PRO A 20 1.58 -14.12 38.82
CA PRO A 20 0.75 -14.49 37.67
C PRO A 20 -0.17 -13.35 37.19
N GLU A 21 -0.67 -12.50 38.08
CA GLU A 21 -1.52 -11.35 37.75
C GLU A 21 -0.73 -10.23 37.07
N GLN A 22 0.50 -9.99 37.50
CA GLN A 22 1.39 -9.01 36.87
C GLN A 22 1.85 -9.49 35.49
N ALA A 23 2.16 -10.78 35.36
CA ALA A 23 2.46 -11.41 34.10
C ALA A 23 1.25 -11.40 33.16
N ALA A 24 0.04 -11.68 33.66
CA ALA A 24 -1.19 -11.59 32.85
C ALA A 24 -1.42 -10.19 32.28
N LYS A 25 -1.07 -9.12 33.02
CA LYS A 25 -1.12 -7.73 32.50
C LYS A 25 -0.02 -7.42 31.49
N GLN A 26 1.16 -8.03 31.62
CA GLN A 26 2.24 -7.87 30.63
C GLN A 26 1.93 -8.66 29.35
N VAL A 27 1.33 -9.84 29.50
CA VAL A 27 0.95 -10.74 28.40
C VAL A 27 -0.38 -10.32 27.76
N SER A 28 -1.19 -9.47 28.41
CA SER A 28 -2.36 -8.83 27.80
C SER A 28 -1.93 -7.76 26.78
N ASP A 29 -1.19 -8.18 25.76
CA ASP A 29 -1.03 -7.48 24.51
C ASP A 29 -2.39 -7.55 23.82
N THR A 30 -3.20 -6.49 23.97
CA THR A 30 -4.53 -6.39 23.33
C THR A 30 -4.45 -6.39 21.80
N GLY A 31 -3.24 -6.38 21.24
CA GLY A 31 -2.98 -6.31 19.81
C GLY A 31 -3.20 -4.92 19.24
N PHE A 32 -3.49 -3.93 20.09
CA PHE A 32 -3.63 -2.54 19.67
C PHE A 32 -3.25 -1.55 20.78
N ASP A 33 -2.76 -0.38 20.37
CA ASP A 33 -2.57 0.77 21.24
C ASP A 33 -3.79 1.70 21.12
N ASP A 34 -4.37 2.12 22.25
CA ASP A 34 -5.58 2.97 22.29
C ASP A 34 -5.18 4.43 22.50
N LEU A 35 -5.25 5.23 21.43
CA LEU A 35 -5.22 6.69 21.49
C LEU A 35 -6.66 7.20 21.50
N THR A 36 -6.90 8.34 22.14
CA THR A 36 -8.25 8.96 22.24
C THR A 36 -8.98 9.10 20.89
N TYR A 37 -8.23 9.14 19.78
CA TYR A 37 -8.73 9.33 18.42
C TYR A 37 -8.34 8.19 17.45
N ALA A 38 -7.62 7.14 17.88
CA ALA A 38 -7.20 6.05 17.01
C ALA A 38 -6.87 4.78 17.81
N LYS A 39 -7.23 3.61 17.28
CA LYS A 39 -6.76 2.31 17.79
C LYS A 39 -5.79 1.72 16.77
N ILE A 40 -4.52 1.69 17.13
CA ILE A 40 -3.42 1.29 16.26
C ILE A 40 -3.30 -0.23 16.34
N ASP A 41 -3.55 -0.97 15.25
CA ASP A 41 -3.38 -2.43 15.19
C ASP A 41 -1.91 -2.80 15.19
N THR A 42 -1.39 -2.95 16.39
CA THR A 42 0.02 -3.19 16.59
C THR A 42 0.44 -4.66 16.37
N ALA A 43 -0.53 -5.57 16.28
CA ALA A 43 -0.31 -6.98 15.95
C ALA A 43 -0.49 -7.29 14.45
N ARG A 44 -0.78 -6.27 13.62
CA ARG A 44 -1.09 -6.45 12.19
C ARG A 44 -0.04 -7.25 11.44
N THR A 45 1.24 -6.92 11.58
CA THR A 45 2.34 -7.62 10.90
C THR A 45 2.38 -9.10 11.24
N GLN A 46 2.11 -9.47 12.50
CA GLN A 46 2.08 -10.86 12.93
C GLN A 46 0.91 -11.63 12.29
N ARG A 47 -0.23 -10.96 12.08
CA ARG A 47 -1.44 -11.55 11.50
C ARG A 47 -1.45 -11.58 9.98
N THR A 48 -0.93 -10.54 9.33
CA THR A 48 -1.08 -10.34 7.88
C THR A 48 0.23 -10.31 7.11
N GLY A 49 1.38 -10.26 7.80
CA GLY A 49 2.70 -10.09 7.18
C GLY A 49 3.03 -8.63 6.80
N TYR A 50 2.10 -7.69 7.00
CA TYR A 50 2.27 -6.28 6.61
C TYR A 50 2.12 -5.33 7.80
N PRO A 51 2.93 -4.25 7.87
CA PRO A 51 2.78 -3.23 8.89
C PRO A 51 1.47 -2.46 8.73
N GLU A 52 1.08 -1.78 9.79
CA GLU A 52 -0.05 -0.86 9.73
C GLU A 52 0.28 0.38 8.88
N VAL A 53 -0.72 0.86 8.14
CA VAL A 53 -0.62 2.03 7.27
C VAL A 53 -1.64 3.06 7.70
N ILE A 54 -1.23 4.32 7.76
CA ILE A 54 -2.03 5.42 8.27
C ILE A 54 -2.74 6.09 7.09
N TYR A 55 -4.07 5.99 7.05
CA TYR A 55 -4.86 6.80 6.11
C TYR A 55 -4.87 8.27 6.56
N GLY A 56 -4.08 9.13 5.93
CA GLY A 56 -3.86 10.53 6.33
C GLY A 56 -5.00 11.48 5.91
N ALA A 57 -5.77 11.11 4.89
CA ALA A 57 -6.94 11.88 4.50
C ALA A 57 -7.99 11.90 5.63
N GLY A 58 -8.48 13.09 5.96
CA GLY A 58 -9.40 13.33 7.08
C GLY A 58 -8.75 13.40 8.47
N LYS A 59 -7.45 13.09 8.60
CA LYS A 59 -6.70 13.29 9.87
C LYS A 59 -6.02 14.65 9.93
N THR A 60 -5.89 15.21 11.12
CA THR A 60 -5.08 16.40 11.40
C THR A 60 -3.59 16.03 11.49
N ALA A 61 -2.70 17.01 11.31
CA ALA A 61 -1.26 16.79 11.48
C ALA A 61 -0.92 16.23 12.88
N GLN A 62 -1.53 16.78 13.94
CA GLN A 62 -1.33 16.30 15.32
C GLN A 62 -1.76 14.85 15.52
N GLN A 63 -2.87 14.43 14.90
CA GLN A 63 -3.31 13.03 14.96
C GLN A 63 -2.32 12.11 14.24
N ILE A 64 -1.79 12.53 13.08
CA ILE A 64 -0.77 11.75 12.36
C ILE A 64 0.48 11.62 13.23
N VAL A 65 0.98 12.70 13.81
CA VAL A 65 2.17 12.70 14.68
C VAL A 65 1.98 11.74 15.85
N GLY A 66 0.86 11.80 16.56
CA GLY A 66 0.60 10.93 17.70
C GLY A 66 0.50 9.45 17.33
N ILE A 67 -0.10 9.13 16.17
CA ILE A 67 -0.15 7.75 15.66
C ILE A 67 1.25 7.26 15.32
N VAL A 68 2.03 8.08 14.61
CA VAL A 68 3.39 7.73 14.21
C VAL A 68 4.27 7.46 15.44
N GLN A 69 4.28 8.37 16.43
CA GLN A 69 5.06 8.21 17.66
C GLN A 69 4.69 6.95 18.45
N ALA A 70 3.43 6.54 18.44
CA ALA A 70 3.01 5.29 19.04
C ALA A 70 3.57 4.07 18.26
N MET A 71 3.57 4.12 16.93
CA MET A 71 4.11 3.06 16.07
C MET A 71 5.65 2.94 16.12
N GLU A 72 6.37 4.04 16.40
CA GLU A 72 7.85 4.06 16.48
C GLU A 72 8.43 3.05 17.44
N LYS A 73 7.72 2.76 18.53
CA LYS A 73 8.15 1.79 19.56
C LYS A 73 8.46 0.40 18.99
N ARG A 74 7.97 0.09 17.78
CA ARG A 74 8.08 -1.24 17.16
C ARG A 74 9.07 -1.32 15.99
N GLN A 75 9.74 -0.21 15.65
CA GLN A 75 10.76 -0.16 14.58
C GLN A 75 10.31 -0.75 13.23
N GLN A 76 9.02 -0.63 12.91
CA GLN A 76 8.45 -1.05 11.62
C GLN A 76 8.48 0.10 10.61
N PRO A 77 8.47 -0.21 9.30
CA PRO A 77 8.27 0.83 8.29
C PRO A 77 6.92 1.51 8.49
N ILE A 78 6.89 2.83 8.27
CA ILE A 78 5.70 3.66 8.44
C ILE A 78 5.33 4.25 7.09
N LEU A 79 4.05 4.15 6.74
CA LEU A 79 3.46 4.81 5.59
C LEU A 79 2.23 5.59 6.03
N VAL A 80 2.18 6.87 5.67
CA VAL A 80 0.99 7.69 5.74
C VAL A 80 0.58 8.03 4.31
N THR A 81 -0.64 7.68 3.92
CA THR A 81 -1.15 7.94 2.56
C THR A 81 -2.03 9.18 2.52
N ARG A 82 -2.10 9.84 1.35
CA ARG A 82 -3.02 10.96 1.06
C ARG A 82 -2.86 12.13 2.03
N VAL A 83 -1.62 12.61 2.15
CA VAL A 83 -1.21 13.75 2.98
C VAL A 83 -0.92 14.92 2.04
N ASP A 84 -1.64 16.04 2.20
CA ASP A 84 -1.36 17.27 1.46
C ASP A 84 -0.08 17.97 1.97
N LEU A 85 0.43 18.93 1.19
CA LEU A 85 1.70 19.61 1.46
C LEU A 85 1.70 20.42 2.77
N GLU A 86 0.58 21.05 3.13
CA GLU A 86 0.48 21.84 4.36
C GLU A 86 0.54 20.91 5.58
N LYS A 87 -0.22 19.82 5.53
CA LYS A 87 -0.22 18.80 6.58
C LYS A 87 1.12 18.10 6.68
N SER A 88 1.79 17.81 5.56
CA SER A 88 3.12 17.19 5.58
C SER A 88 4.14 18.10 6.25
N ALA A 89 4.15 19.40 5.93
CA ALA A 89 5.04 20.37 6.55
C ALA A 89 4.87 20.40 8.08
N ALA A 90 3.63 20.49 8.56
CA ALA A 90 3.33 20.49 10.00
C ALA A 90 3.73 19.17 10.69
N VAL A 91 3.62 18.03 10.01
CA VAL A 91 4.10 16.74 10.56
C VAL A 91 5.62 16.71 10.62
N GLN A 92 6.31 17.19 9.57
CA GLN A 92 7.77 17.16 9.46
C GLN A 92 8.47 18.14 10.41
N GLU A 93 7.80 19.19 10.90
CA GLU A 93 8.34 20.03 11.99
C GLU A 93 8.59 19.24 13.28
N ILE A 94 7.81 18.19 13.53
CA ILE A 94 7.89 17.36 14.73
C ILE A 94 8.63 16.05 14.44
N LEU A 95 8.44 15.50 13.24
CA LEU A 95 8.95 14.20 12.79
C LEU A 95 9.76 14.36 11.49
N PRO A 96 10.95 14.99 11.54
CA PRO A 96 11.75 15.33 10.35
C PRO A 96 12.26 14.11 9.58
N GLU A 97 12.25 12.92 10.18
CA GLU A 97 12.63 11.65 9.56
C GLU A 97 11.57 11.04 8.64
N LEU A 98 10.33 11.53 8.68
CA LEU A 98 9.31 11.16 7.70
C LEU A 98 9.57 11.90 6.38
N ALA A 99 9.98 11.16 5.36
CA ALA A 99 10.17 11.70 4.02
C ALA A 99 8.81 11.92 3.35
N TYR A 100 8.53 13.16 2.94
CA TYR A 100 7.34 13.48 2.16
C TYR A 100 7.62 13.36 0.67
N ASP A 101 6.79 12.60 -0.03
CA ASP A 101 6.79 12.54 -1.49
C ASP A 101 5.57 13.31 -2.04
N GLN A 102 5.85 14.40 -2.74
CA GLN A 102 4.83 15.32 -3.23
C GLN A 102 3.93 14.69 -4.31
N THR A 103 4.46 13.76 -5.12
CA THR A 103 3.71 13.16 -6.22
C THR A 103 2.68 12.17 -5.70
N SER A 104 3.09 11.22 -4.86
CA SER A 104 2.22 10.22 -4.22
C SER A 104 1.37 10.80 -3.08
N GLN A 105 1.76 11.97 -2.55
CA GLN A 105 1.18 12.54 -1.34
C GLN A 105 1.31 11.60 -0.14
N THR A 106 2.51 11.02 0.04
CA THR A 106 2.78 10.08 1.12
C THR A 106 3.89 10.58 2.05
N LEU A 107 3.81 10.20 3.32
CA LEU A 107 4.94 10.30 4.26
C LEU A 107 5.46 8.89 4.54
N VAL A 108 6.76 8.70 4.39
CA VAL A 108 7.39 7.39 4.51
C VAL A 108 8.53 7.43 5.52
N ARG A 109 8.61 6.40 6.34
CA ARG A 109 9.81 6.06 7.09
C ARG A 109 10.19 4.63 6.79
N THR A 110 11.36 4.45 6.21
CA THR A 110 11.91 3.11 5.97
C THR A 110 12.66 2.67 7.23
N ALA A 111 12.33 1.48 7.73
CA ALA A 111 13.10 0.87 8.81
C ALA A 111 14.36 0.19 8.26
N HIS A 112 14.19 -0.64 7.22
CA HIS A 112 15.27 -1.41 6.56
C HIS A 112 14.88 -1.72 5.11
N ALA A 113 15.86 -1.84 4.21
CA ALA A 113 15.62 -2.31 2.84
C ALA A 113 15.28 -3.81 2.86
N LEU A 114 14.09 -4.17 2.40
CA LEU A 114 13.70 -5.57 2.22
C LEU A 114 14.26 -6.10 0.89
N PRO A 115 14.69 -7.37 0.82
CA PRO A 115 15.02 -7.99 -0.47
C PRO A 115 13.79 -8.00 -1.37
N ALA A 116 13.91 -7.44 -2.58
CA ALA A 116 12.78 -7.34 -3.50
C ALA A 116 12.24 -8.73 -3.89
N VAL A 117 10.92 -8.90 -3.81
CA VAL A 117 10.18 -10.11 -4.16
C VAL A 117 9.28 -9.83 -5.36
N GLY A 118 9.50 -10.58 -6.44
CA GLY A 118 8.74 -10.41 -7.68
C GLY A 118 8.84 -9.01 -8.27
N ASN A 119 8.11 -8.78 -9.36
CA ASN A 119 8.02 -7.49 -10.02
C ASN A 119 6.56 -7.12 -10.27
N ILE A 120 6.20 -5.87 -9.94
CA ILE A 120 4.88 -5.29 -10.17
C ILE A 120 5.02 -4.20 -11.23
N ALA A 121 4.34 -4.37 -12.37
CA ALA A 121 4.26 -3.30 -13.36
C ALA A 121 3.10 -2.36 -13.01
N ILE A 122 3.39 -1.08 -12.80
CA ILE A 122 2.39 -0.03 -12.57
C ILE A 122 2.26 0.77 -13.85
N VAL A 123 1.07 0.72 -14.45
CA VAL A 123 0.80 1.23 -15.79
C VAL A 123 -0.28 2.30 -15.71
N THR A 124 0.02 3.51 -16.19
CA THR A 124 -0.97 4.61 -16.21
C THR A 124 -1.41 5.01 -17.61
N ALA A 125 -2.66 5.45 -17.72
CA ALA A 125 -3.17 6.00 -18.98
C ALA A 125 -2.60 7.38 -19.27
N GLY A 126 -2.52 8.25 -18.26
CA GLY A 126 -1.92 9.58 -18.39
C GLY A 126 -1.03 9.95 -17.20
N THR A 127 -0.40 11.10 -17.29
CA THR A 127 0.39 11.70 -16.20
C THR A 127 -0.50 12.17 -15.04
N SER A 128 -1.76 12.52 -15.32
CA SER A 128 -2.72 12.91 -14.28
C SER A 128 -3.01 11.81 -13.25
N ASP A 129 -2.81 10.53 -13.62
CA ASP A 129 -2.98 9.38 -12.75
C ASP A 129 -1.75 9.11 -11.84
N MET A 130 -0.66 9.88 -11.99
CA MET A 130 0.62 9.64 -11.31
C MET A 130 0.51 9.64 -9.79
N ARG A 131 -0.39 10.45 -9.20
CA ARG A 131 -0.57 10.44 -7.73
C ARG A 131 -0.95 9.05 -7.22
N VAL A 132 -1.92 8.42 -7.88
CA VAL A 132 -2.40 7.07 -7.52
C VAL A 132 -1.34 6.03 -7.87
N ALA A 133 -0.59 6.23 -8.95
CA ALA A 133 0.49 5.35 -9.37
C ALA A 133 1.69 5.35 -8.43
N GLU A 134 2.13 6.52 -7.98
CA GLU A 134 3.23 6.62 -7.03
C GLU A 134 2.78 6.19 -5.62
N GLU A 135 1.51 6.40 -5.22
CA GLU A 135 0.98 5.79 -3.99
C GLU A 135 1.09 4.26 -4.03
N ALA A 136 0.71 3.64 -5.16
CA ALA A 136 0.87 2.21 -5.36
C ALA A 136 2.36 1.78 -5.38
N ALA A 137 3.21 2.55 -6.04
CA ALA A 137 4.63 2.25 -6.17
C ALA A 137 5.35 2.29 -4.83
N VAL A 138 5.19 3.39 -4.07
CA VAL A 138 5.73 3.55 -2.72
C VAL A 138 5.23 2.44 -1.80
N THR A 139 3.94 2.10 -1.86
CA THR A 139 3.37 1.02 -1.06
C THR A 139 4.03 -0.33 -1.41
N ALA A 140 4.14 -0.66 -2.69
CA ALA A 140 4.72 -1.91 -3.15
C ALA A 140 6.21 -2.03 -2.79
N GLU A 141 6.98 -0.95 -2.93
CA GLU A 141 8.40 -0.89 -2.57
C GLU A 141 8.60 -1.02 -1.07
N LEU A 142 7.78 -0.34 -0.25
CA LEU A 142 7.82 -0.46 1.21
C LEU A 142 7.52 -1.89 1.67
N PHE A 143 6.68 -2.59 0.91
CA PHE A 143 6.35 -4.00 1.13
C PHE A 143 7.36 -4.98 0.51
N GLY A 144 8.48 -4.48 -0.01
CA GLY A 144 9.57 -5.31 -0.49
C GLY A 144 9.35 -5.90 -1.88
N ASN A 145 8.67 -5.20 -2.79
CA ASN A 145 8.54 -5.63 -4.19
C ASN A 145 9.43 -4.81 -5.11
N GLN A 146 9.86 -5.39 -6.23
CA GLN A 146 10.37 -4.59 -7.34
C GLN A 146 9.19 -3.93 -8.08
N VAL A 147 9.35 -2.67 -8.45
CA VAL A 147 8.32 -1.92 -9.18
C VAL A 147 8.84 -1.45 -10.52
N THR A 148 8.09 -1.76 -11.56
CA THR A 148 8.30 -1.27 -12.93
C THR A 148 7.25 -0.20 -13.24
N ARG A 149 7.68 1.06 -13.35
CA ARG A 149 6.80 2.20 -13.64
C ARG A 149 6.66 2.43 -15.15
N VAL A 150 5.43 2.42 -15.67
CA VAL A 150 5.11 2.66 -17.09
C VAL A 150 4.03 3.74 -17.20
N TYR A 151 4.45 4.97 -17.48
CA TYR A 151 3.54 6.12 -17.48
C TYR A 151 3.14 6.57 -18.88
N ASP A 152 1.96 7.20 -18.94
CA ASP A 152 1.40 7.84 -20.13
C ASP A 152 1.32 6.91 -21.34
N VAL A 153 0.67 5.76 -21.16
CA VAL A 153 0.44 4.75 -22.21
C VAL A 153 -1.05 4.57 -22.53
N GLY A 154 -1.82 5.65 -22.41
CA GLY A 154 -3.27 5.67 -22.62
C GLY A 154 -3.71 5.30 -24.04
N VAL A 155 -5.00 4.96 -24.16
CA VAL A 155 -5.60 4.40 -25.38
C VAL A 155 -5.55 5.36 -26.57
N ALA A 156 -5.68 6.68 -26.34
CA ALA A 156 -5.56 7.69 -27.39
C ALA A 156 -4.19 7.64 -28.13
N GLY A 157 -3.15 7.16 -27.45
CA GLY A 157 -1.81 6.96 -28.00
C GLY A 157 -1.35 5.51 -27.88
N ILE A 158 -2.20 4.55 -28.25
CA ILE A 158 -1.98 3.12 -27.94
C ILE A 158 -0.64 2.54 -28.38
N HIS A 159 0.00 3.11 -29.40
CA HIS A 159 1.35 2.74 -29.82
C HIS A 159 2.39 2.88 -28.68
N ARG A 160 2.19 3.81 -27.74
CA ARG A 160 3.05 3.97 -26.54
C ARG A 160 2.96 2.76 -25.62
N LEU A 161 1.76 2.18 -25.46
CA LEU A 161 1.57 0.93 -24.72
C LEU A 161 2.31 -0.22 -25.40
N PHE A 162 2.14 -0.39 -26.71
CA PHE A 162 2.78 -1.47 -27.46
C PHE A 162 4.32 -1.41 -27.37
N ALA A 163 4.90 -0.22 -27.39
CA ALA A 163 6.34 -0.04 -27.22
C ALA A 163 6.86 -0.48 -25.84
N LYS A 164 5.99 -0.48 -24.81
CA LYS A 164 6.33 -0.88 -23.43
C LYS A 164 5.84 -2.29 -23.07
N LEU A 165 5.09 -2.95 -23.94
CA LEU A 165 4.51 -4.26 -23.68
C LEU A 165 5.55 -5.34 -23.32
N PRO A 166 6.75 -5.42 -23.93
CA PRO A 166 7.77 -6.37 -23.51
C PRO A 166 8.19 -6.20 -22.05
N LEU A 167 8.22 -4.95 -21.55
CA LEU A 167 8.57 -4.63 -20.17
C LEU A 167 7.41 -4.98 -19.22
N ILE A 168 6.17 -4.65 -19.58
CA ILE A 168 4.98 -4.98 -18.77
C ILE A 168 4.85 -6.50 -18.56
N ARG A 169 5.11 -7.29 -19.61
CA ARG A 169 5.02 -8.76 -19.57
C ARG A 169 6.07 -9.43 -18.67
N GLN A 170 7.12 -8.72 -18.26
CA GLN A 170 8.10 -9.26 -17.31
C GLN A 170 7.59 -9.26 -15.86
N ALA A 171 6.55 -8.49 -15.56
CA ALA A 171 5.97 -8.45 -14.22
C ALA A 171 5.23 -9.75 -13.86
N ASN A 172 5.12 -10.02 -12.56
CA ASN A 172 4.28 -11.07 -12.02
C ASN A 172 2.82 -10.62 -11.92
N VAL A 173 2.60 -9.33 -11.58
CA VAL A 173 1.30 -8.69 -11.45
C VAL A 173 1.36 -7.32 -12.14
N VAL A 174 0.27 -6.94 -12.81
CA VAL A 174 0.14 -5.62 -13.45
C VAL A 174 -0.93 -4.80 -12.73
N ILE A 175 -0.58 -3.62 -12.25
CA ILE A 175 -1.52 -2.63 -11.74
C ILE A 175 -1.79 -1.64 -12.86
N VAL A 176 -3.06 -1.55 -13.31
CA VAL A 176 -3.47 -0.60 -14.34
C VAL A 176 -4.30 0.51 -13.70
N ILE A 177 -3.86 1.75 -13.88
CA ILE A 177 -4.43 2.92 -13.25
C ILE A 177 -4.91 3.86 -14.34
N ALA A 178 -6.22 4.11 -14.37
CA ALA A 178 -6.79 4.93 -15.42
C ALA A 178 -8.05 5.67 -14.96
N GLY A 179 -8.12 6.93 -15.35
CA GLY A 179 -9.32 7.76 -15.31
C GLY A 179 -10.17 7.65 -16.58
N MET A 180 -10.96 8.70 -16.86
CA MET A 180 -11.84 8.80 -18.03
C MET A 180 -12.77 7.58 -18.15
N GLU A 181 -12.80 6.87 -19.28
CA GLU A 181 -13.59 5.65 -19.47
C GLU A 181 -12.93 4.37 -18.95
N GLY A 182 -11.70 4.44 -18.40
CA GLY A 182 -10.98 3.29 -17.85
C GLY A 182 -10.54 2.24 -18.89
N ALA A 183 -10.60 2.56 -20.18
CA ALA A 183 -10.42 1.60 -21.28
C ALA A 183 -9.04 0.91 -21.30
N LEU A 184 -8.00 1.55 -20.76
CA LEU A 184 -6.65 0.97 -20.70
C LEU A 184 -6.65 -0.40 -20.01
N THR A 185 -7.47 -0.57 -18.97
CA THR A 185 -7.58 -1.84 -18.22
C THR A 185 -7.98 -3.01 -19.13
N SER A 186 -9.04 -2.84 -19.91
CA SER A 186 -9.52 -3.89 -20.83
C SER A 186 -8.48 -4.22 -21.89
N VAL A 187 -7.78 -3.20 -22.40
CA VAL A 187 -6.71 -3.38 -23.40
C VAL A 187 -5.53 -4.14 -22.82
N VAL A 188 -5.01 -3.71 -21.66
CA VAL A 188 -3.90 -4.40 -21.00
C VAL A 188 -4.28 -5.84 -20.65
N GLY A 189 -5.49 -6.07 -20.12
CA GLY A 189 -5.99 -7.41 -19.82
C GLY A 189 -6.06 -8.34 -21.04
N GLY A 190 -6.23 -7.80 -22.25
CA GLY A 190 -6.15 -8.57 -23.50
C GLY A 190 -4.74 -8.80 -24.03
N LEU A 191 -3.72 -8.14 -23.46
CA LEU A 191 -2.34 -8.14 -23.96
C LEU A 191 -1.32 -8.83 -23.04
N VAL A 192 -1.71 -9.17 -21.80
CA VAL A 192 -0.85 -9.80 -20.80
C VAL A 192 -1.43 -11.12 -20.32
N ASP A 193 -0.56 -12.05 -19.95
CA ASP A 193 -0.87 -13.35 -19.33
C ASP A 193 -0.73 -13.31 -17.80
N ARG A 194 -0.87 -12.11 -17.20
CA ARG A 194 -0.63 -11.83 -15.79
C ARG A 194 -1.91 -11.34 -15.11
N PRO A 195 -2.09 -11.56 -13.79
CA PRO A 195 -3.17 -10.91 -13.05
C PRO A 195 -3.10 -9.39 -13.20
N VAL A 196 -4.25 -8.79 -13.51
CA VAL A 196 -4.39 -7.34 -13.66
C VAL A 196 -5.22 -6.81 -12.50
N ILE A 197 -4.66 -5.88 -11.73
CA ILE A 197 -5.39 -5.14 -10.71
C ILE A 197 -5.68 -3.75 -11.24
N ALA A 198 -6.96 -3.46 -11.46
CA ALA A 198 -7.44 -2.21 -12.02
C ALA A 198 -7.77 -1.21 -10.92
N VAL A 199 -7.22 -0.01 -11.04
CA VAL A 199 -7.45 1.12 -10.13
C VAL A 199 -8.14 2.24 -10.92
N PRO A 200 -9.47 2.37 -10.80
CA PRO A 200 -10.17 3.50 -11.38
C PRO A 200 -9.73 4.77 -10.65
N THR A 201 -9.48 5.86 -11.38
CA THR A 201 -9.13 7.15 -10.74
C THR A 201 -10.26 8.15 -10.83
N SER A 202 -10.26 9.11 -9.90
CA SER A 202 -11.14 10.28 -9.94
C SER A 202 -10.74 11.31 -11.02
N VAL A 203 -9.74 11.02 -11.84
CA VAL A 203 -9.31 11.87 -12.95
C VAL A 203 -10.27 11.74 -14.13
N GLY A 204 -10.91 12.84 -14.51
CA GLY A 204 -11.73 12.92 -15.70
C GLY A 204 -12.68 14.11 -15.67
N TYR A 205 -13.57 14.20 -16.65
CA TYR A 205 -14.56 15.27 -16.75
C TYR A 205 -15.88 14.76 -17.34
N GLY A 206 -16.94 15.56 -17.21
CA GLY A 206 -18.25 15.27 -17.78
C GLY A 206 -18.88 14.00 -17.19
N THR A 207 -19.10 13.00 -18.03
CA THR A 207 -19.75 11.73 -17.66
C THR A 207 -18.82 10.77 -16.91
N HIS A 208 -17.62 11.20 -16.51
CA HIS A 208 -16.71 10.39 -15.68
C HIS A 208 -17.22 10.15 -14.24
N LEU A 209 -18.04 11.07 -13.71
CA LEU A 209 -18.74 10.95 -12.42
C LEU A 209 -17.83 10.61 -11.23
N ASN A 210 -16.72 11.35 -11.06
CA ASN A 210 -15.77 11.19 -9.96
C ASN A 210 -15.20 9.76 -9.81
N GLY A 211 -15.04 9.06 -10.93
CA GLY A 211 -14.44 7.73 -10.99
C GLY A 211 -15.46 6.60 -11.07
N LEU A 212 -16.76 6.89 -11.01
CA LEU A 212 -17.80 5.87 -11.14
C LEU A 212 -17.82 5.25 -12.55
N THR A 213 -17.63 6.05 -13.59
CA THR A 213 -17.58 5.55 -14.97
C THR A 213 -16.41 4.60 -15.22
N PRO A 214 -15.14 4.93 -14.90
CA PRO A 214 -14.05 3.98 -15.05
C PRO A 214 -14.21 2.77 -14.11
N LEU A 215 -14.74 2.94 -12.89
CA LEU A 215 -15.03 1.82 -12.00
C LEU A 215 -15.99 0.81 -12.62
N LEU A 216 -17.15 1.27 -13.12
CA LEU A 216 -18.16 0.41 -13.74
C LEU A 216 -17.64 -0.21 -15.05
N SER A 217 -16.87 0.55 -15.83
CA SER A 217 -16.23 0.07 -17.06
C SER A 217 -15.23 -1.07 -16.77
N MET A 218 -14.35 -0.88 -15.78
CA MET A 218 -13.36 -1.89 -15.38
C MET A 218 -14.03 -3.14 -14.80
N LEU A 219 -15.11 -3.00 -14.02
CA LEU A 219 -15.88 -4.13 -13.49
C LEU A 219 -16.61 -4.92 -14.58
N ASN A 220 -17.07 -4.24 -15.64
CA ASN A 220 -17.75 -4.86 -16.78
C ASN A 220 -16.78 -5.37 -17.86
N SER A 221 -15.46 -5.30 -17.64
CA SER A 221 -14.48 -5.73 -18.63
C SER A 221 -14.61 -7.22 -18.94
N CYS A 222 -14.60 -7.58 -20.22
CA CYS A 222 -14.63 -8.97 -20.66
C CYS A 222 -13.26 -9.67 -20.55
N SER A 223 -12.18 -8.92 -20.34
CA SER A 223 -10.84 -9.49 -20.23
C SER A 223 -10.71 -10.25 -18.91
N ALA A 224 -10.49 -11.56 -19.00
CA ALA A 224 -10.31 -12.41 -17.83
C ALA A 224 -9.04 -12.02 -17.05
N GLY A 225 -9.05 -12.24 -15.73
CA GLY A 225 -7.89 -11.94 -14.87
C GLY A 225 -7.81 -10.50 -14.36
N ILE A 226 -8.83 -9.67 -14.62
CA ILE A 226 -8.96 -8.34 -14.01
C ILE A 226 -9.66 -8.44 -12.65
N SER A 227 -9.07 -7.80 -11.65
CA SER A 227 -9.71 -7.50 -10.36
C SER A 227 -9.70 -5.99 -10.14
N VAL A 228 -10.81 -5.43 -9.65
CA VAL A 228 -10.95 -3.96 -9.51
C VAL A 228 -10.93 -3.56 -8.03
N VAL A 229 -10.16 -2.53 -7.71
CA VAL A 229 -10.16 -1.90 -6.37
C VAL A 229 -10.99 -0.61 -6.37
N ASN A 230 -11.19 -0.03 -5.19
CA ASN A 230 -11.87 1.26 -5.06
C ASN A 230 -11.17 2.39 -5.82
N ILE A 231 -11.93 3.46 -6.07
CA ILE A 231 -11.46 4.66 -6.74
C ILE A 231 -10.26 5.26 -5.98
N ASP A 232 -9.21 5.61 -6.73
CA ASP A 232 -7.93 6.15 -6.25
C ASP A 232 -7.19 5.26 -5.24
N ASN A 233 -7.54 3.97 -5.13
CA ASN A 233 -6.96 3.06 -4.14
C ASN A 233 -5.66 2.40 -4.62
N GLY A 234 -4.63 3.21 -4.88
CA GLY A 234 -3.30 2.72 -5.25
C GLY A 234 -2.69 1.82 -4.18
N PHE A 235 -2.86 2.21 -2.91
CA PHE A 235 -2.49 1.41 -1.75
C PHE A 235 -3.07 -0.02 -1.80
N GLY A 236 -4.38 -0.17 -1.95
CA GLY A 236 -5.04 -1.49 -1.95
C GLY A 236 -4.61 -2.36 -3.12
N ALA A 237 -4.35 -1.76 -4.28
CA ALA A 237 -3.83 -2.49 -5.43
C ALA A 237 -2.41 -3.01 -5.19
N ALA A 238 -1.54 -2.18 -4.63
CA ALA A 238 -0.17 -2.57 -4.28
C ALA A 238 -0.14 -3.64 -3.17
N TYR A 239 -1.02 -3.54 -2.18
CA TYR A 239 -1.17 -4.55 -1.13
C TYR A 239 -1.52 -5.92 -1.75
N ASN A 240 -2.54 -5.96 -2.62
CA ASN A 240 -2.95 -7.20 -3.30
C ASN A 240 -1.85 -7.76 -4.21
N ALA A 241 -1.18 -6.91 -4.98
CA ALA A 241 -0.07 -7.32 -5.84
C ALA A 241 1.10 -7.89 -5.02
N SER A 242 1.41 -7.26 -3.88
CA SER A 242 2.44 -7.74 -2.97
C SER A 242 2.12 -9.11 -2.40
N MET A 243 0.86 -9.34 -1.98
CA MET A 243 0.43 -10.67 -1.51
C MET A 243 0.66 -11.75 -2.56
N ILE A 244 0.27 -11.48 -3.82
CA ILE A 244 0.46 -12.43 -4.93
C ILE A 244 1.96 -12.76 -5.09
N ASN A 245 2.83 -11.75 -5.11
CA ASN A 245 4.27 -11.98 -5.26
C ASN A 245 4.88 -12.81 -4.12
N HIS A 246 4.46 -12.55 -2.88
CA HIS A 246 4.98 -13.26 -1.72
C HIS A 246 4.51 -14.72 -1.67
N LEU A 247 3.26 -15.00 -2.05
CA LEU A 247 2.78 -16.38 -2.20
C LEU A 247 3.55 -17.14 -3.28
N VAL A 248 3.79 -16.53 -4.43
CA VAL A 248 4.58 -17.15 -5.53
C VAL A 248 6.03 -17.42 -5.11
N LYS A 249 6.61 -16.61 -4.22
CA LYS A 249 7.95 -16.84 -3.68
C LYS A 249 7.99 -17.99 -2.69
N GLU A 250 6.99 -18.10 -1.82
CA GLU A 250 6.88 -19.21 -0.84
C GLU A 250 6.78 -20.58 -1.51
N GLU A 251 6.23 -20.64 -2.73
CA GLU A 251 6.07 -21.89 -3.50
C GLU A 251 7.21 -22.21 -4.49
N ARG A 252 8.28 -21.40 -4.58
CA ARG A 252 9.45 -21.76 -5.41
C ARG A 252 10.36 -22.73 -4.63
N PRO A 253 10.51 -24.00 -5.09
CA PRO A 253 11.43 -24.95 -4.45
C PRO A 253 12.89 -24.49 -4.53
#